data_AF-A0A3D4JLB1-F1
#
_entry.id   AF-A0A3D4JLB1-F1
#
_cell.length_a   1.000
_cell.length_b   1.000
_cell.length_c   1.000
_cell.angle_alpha   90.00
_cell.angle_beta   90.00
_cell.angle_gamma   90.00
#
_symmetry.space_group_name_H-M   'P 1'
#
loop_
_entity.id
_entity.type
_entity.pdbx_description
1 polymer ?
#
loop_
_entity_poly.entity_id
_entity_poly.type
_entity_poly.pdbx_seq_one_letter_code
_entity_poly.pdbx_strand_id
1 'polypeptide(L)'
;MKILIRENLQTKEINIYGTDGKLHTEEFFDKYFSDTGGAYPTLPYEREEFQTDAEWTIITEADFLLLAETISVIQKAIDDVNELLIGGEKVGKFVFQSECFLI
;
A
#
# COMPACT_ATOMS: atom_id res chain seq x y z
N MET A 1 2.33 8.61 1.37
CA MET A 1 3.60 7.95 1.74
C MET A 1 4.51 7.90 0.53
N LYS A 2 5.80 8.24 0.67
CA LYS A 2 6.77 8.21 -0.43
C LYS A 2 7.54 6.89 -0.47
N ILE A 3 7.71 6.35 -1.67
CA ILE A 3 8.40 5.09 -1.92
C ILE A 3 9.50 5.29 -2.96
N LEU A 4 10.69 4.80 -2.67
CA LEU A 4 11.80 4.69 -3.61
C LEU A 4 11.73 3.33 -4.33
N ILE A 5 11.81 3.34 -5.65
CA ILE A 5 12.04 2.14 -6.47
C ILE A 5 13.55 2.07 -6.73
N ARG A 6 14.25 1.16 -6.05
CA ARG A 6 15.71 1.10 -6.04
C ARG A 6 16.30 0.78 -7.41
N GLU A 7 15.65 -0.06 -8.20
CA GLU A 7 16.09 -0.44 -9.55
C GLU A 7 16.32 0.76 -10.48
N ASN A 8 15.47 1.79 -10.40
CA ASN A 8 15.49 2.93 -11.32
C ASN A 8 15.60 4.30 -10.61
N LEU A 9 15.75 4.29 -9.28
CA LEU A 9 15.83 5.44 -8.39
C LEU A 9 14.65 6.42 -8.51
N GLN A 10 13.49 5.97 -8.97
CA GLN A 10 12.29 6.78 -8.99
C GLN A 10 11.62 6.83 -7.62
N THR A 11 11.17 8.01 -7.22
CA THR A 11 10.30 8.18 -6.04
C THR A 11 8.85 8.31 -6.50
N LYS A 12 7.96 7.53 -5.89
CA LYS A 12 6.51 7.55 -6.12
C LYS A 12 5.78 7.89 -4.82
N GLU A 13 4.57 8.38 -4.93
CA GLU A 13 3.71 8.63 -3.79
C GLU A 13 2.50 7.69 -3.84
N ILE A 14 2.22 7.04 -2.70
CA ILE A 14 1.09 6.15 -2.52
C ILE A 14 0.23 6.65 -1.38
N ASN A 15 -1.08 6.71 -1.62
CA ASN A 15 -2.08 7.14 -0.66
C ASN A 15 -3.26 6.16 -0.68
N ILE A 16 -3.57 5.54 0.47
CA ILE A 16 -4.69 4.61 0.67
C ILE A 16 -5.63 5.27 1.67
N TYR A 17 -6.90 5.40 1.30
CA TYR A 17 -7.92 6.01 2.14
C TYR A 17 -8.93 4.97 2.63
N GLY A 18 -9.25 5.03 3.92
CA GLY A 18 -10.28 4.18 4.53
C GLY A 18 -11.70 4.67 4.21
N THR A 19 -12.70 3.88 4.60
CA THR A 19 -14.13 4.26 4.48
C THR A 19 -14.51 5.47 5.35
N ASP A 20 -13.67 5.83 6.32
CA ASP A 20 -13.83 7.05 7.12
C ASP A 20 -13.23 8.30 6.45
N GLY A 21 -12.67 8.15 5.24
CA GLY A 21 -12.04 9.20 4.46
C GLY A 21 -10.64 9.60 4.95
N LYS A 22 -10.07 8.90 5.93
CA LYS A 22 -8.73 9.19 6.45
C LYS A 22 -7.65 8.40 5.72
N LEU A 23 -6.43 8.93 5.74
CA LEU A 23 -5.25 8.28 5.18
C LEU A 23 -4.79 7.16 6.12
N HIS A 24 -4.71 5.93 5.60
CA HIS A 24 -4.29 4.73 6.35
C HIS A 24 -3.09 4.02 5.72
N THR A 25 -2.38 4.68 4.79
CA THR A 25 -1.30 4.05 4.02
C THR A 25 -0.25 3.34 4.88
N GLU A 26 0.22 3.96 5.96
CA GLU A 26 1.26 3.38 6.82
C GLU A 26 0.82 2.07 7.50
N GLU A 27 -0.38 2.06 8.08
CA GLU A 27 -0.96 0.88 8.72
C GLU A 27 -1.12 -0.29 7.73
N PHE A 28 -1.46 0.01 6.48
CA PHE A 28 -1.53 -1.00 5.42
C PHE A 28 -0.15 -1.53 5.03
N PHE A 29 0.85 -0.65 4.91
CA PHE A 29 2.21 -1.05 4.55
C PHE A 29 2.84 -1.94 5.63
N ASP A 30 2.74 -1.53 6.89
CA ASP A 30 3.28 -2.30 8.01
C ASP A 30 2.62 -3.69 8.12
N LYS A 31 1.31 -3.77 7.89
CA LYS A 31 0.54 -5.02 8.06
C LYS A 31 0.76 -6.03 6.93
N TYR A 32 0.84 -5.57 5.68
CA TYR A 32 0.84 -6.46 4.51
C TYR A 32 2.22 -6.60 3.85
N PHE A 33 3.13 -5.64 4.07
CA PHE A 33 4.39 -5.57 3.35
C PHE A 33 5.64 -5.75 4.21
N SER A 34 5.49 -5.89 5.52
CA SER A 34 6.62 -6.20 6.41
C SER A 34 7.27 -7.57 6.13
N ASP A 35 6.55 -8.51 5.50
CA ASP A 35 7.03 -9.87 5.18
C ASP A 35 7.30 -10.12 3.68
N THR A 36 7.16 -9.12 2.80
CA THR A 36 7.46 -9.30 1.36
C THR A 36 8.94 -9.02 1.09
N GLY A 37 9.66 -9.99 0.53
CA GLY A 37 11.13 -9.99 0.32
C GLY A 37 11.71 -8.93 -0.64
N GLY A 38 10.97 -7.86 -0.93
CA GLY A 38 11.36 -6.78 -1.83
C GLY A 38 10.97 -5.37 -1.36
N ALA A 39 10.36 -5.22 -0.17
CA ALA A 39 9.96 -3.93 0.39
C ALA A 39 10.47 -3.77 1.83
N TYR A 40 11.01 -2.61 2.19
CA TYR A 40 11.48 -2.31 3.54
C TYR A 40 11.50 -0.80 3.82
N PRO A 41 11.50 -0.36 5.08
CA PRO A 41 11.70 1.05 5.42
C PRO A 41 13.03 1.57 4.87
N THR A 42 13.03 2.72 4.20
CA THR A 42 14.24 3.27 3.59
C THR A 42 15.30 3.55 4.65
N LEU A 43 16.46 2.91 4.48
CA LEU A 43 17.54 2.93 5.45
C LEU A 43 18.25 4.30 5.45
N PRO A 44 18.82 4.77 6.59
CA PRO A 44 19.45 6.07 6.66
C PRO A 44 20.55 6.30 5.60
N TYR A 45 21.39 5.29 5.35
CA TYR A 45 22.44 5.40 4.35
C TYR A 45 21.89 5.50 2.92
N GLU A 46 20.75 4.86 2.62
CA GLU A 46 20.10 4.95 1.30
C GLU A 46 19.51 6.35 1.07
N ARG A 47 18.98 6.99 2.12
CA ARG A 47 18.52 8.38 2.04
C ARG A 47 19.64 9.33 1.69
N GLU A 48 20.82 9.13 2.27
CA GLU A 48 22.02 9.90 1.97
C GLU A 48 22.57 9.59 0.57
N GLU A 49 22.73 8.31 0.25
CA GLU A 49 23.31 7.84 -1.02
C GLU A 49 22.45 8.24 -2.23
N PHE A 50 21.14 8.02 -2.14
CA PHE A 50 20.21 8.27 -3.24
C PHE A 50 19.55 9.65 -3.17
N GLN A 51 19.90 10.46 -2.16
CA GLN A 51 19.33 11.80 -1.94
C GLN A 51 17.80 11.79 -1.96
N THR A 52 17.20 10.81 -1.29
CA THR A 52 15.74 10.61 -1.27
C THR A 52 15.15 10.92 0.11
N ASP A 53 13.92 11.42 0.12
CA ASP A 53 13.09 11.54 1.31
C ASP A 53 12.03 10.43 1.41
N ALA A 54 12.16 9.37 0.60
CA ALA A 54 11.29 8.20 0.66
C ALA A 54 11.28 7.55 2.05
N GLU A 55 10.11 7.08 2.44
CA GLU A 55 9.85 6.41 3.71
C GLU A 55 10.11 4.90 3.58
N TRP A 56 9.81 4.35 2.39
CA TRP A 56 9.97 2.94 2.05
C TRP A 56 10.77 2.75 0.77
N THR A 57 11.51 1.66 0.68
CA THR A 57 12.27 1.22 -0.49
C THR A 57 11.66 -0.07 -1.01
N ILE A 58 11.43 -0.13 -2.33
CA ILE A 58 11.08 -1.33 -3.08
C ILE A 58 12.23 -1.65 -4.03
N ILE A 59 12.63 -2.92 -4.10
CA ILE A 59 13.83 -3.31 -4.86
C ILE A 59 13.62 -3.15 -6.37
N THR A 60 12.52 -3.67 -6.92
CA THR A 60 12.27 -3.68 -8.38
C THR A 60 11.01 -2.93 -8.79
N GLU A 61 10.97 -2.46 -10.04
CA GLU A 61 9.76 -1.88 -10.65
C GLU A 61 8.65 -2.95 -10.73
N ALA A 62 8.99 -4.21 -10.97
CA ALA A 62 8.02 -5.31 -11.01
C ALA A 62 7.31 -5.49 -9.65
N ASP A 63 8.06 -5.45 -8.55
CA ASP A 63 7.49 -5.50 -7.19
C ASP A 63 6.59 -4.28 -6.92
N PHE A 64 6.98 -3.09 -7.40
CA PHE A 64 6.16 -1.89 -7.29
C PHE A 64 4.85 -2.01 -8.09
N LEU A 65 4.89 -2.57 -9.30
CA LEU A 65 3.68 -2.76 -10.11
C LEU A 65 2.71 -3.75 -9.46
N LEU A 66 3.21 -4.84 -8.88
CA LEU A 66 2.40 -5.80 -8.12
C LEU A 66 1.75 -5.14 -6.89
N LEU A 67 2.51 -4.30 -6.19
CA LEU A 67 2.01 -3.47 -5.09
C LEU A 67 0.89 -2.52 -5.57
N ALA A 68 1.12 -1.80 -6.66
CA ALA A 68 0.15 -0.83 -7.20
C ALA A 68 -1.16 -1.52 -7.64
N GLU A 69 -1.07 -2.71 -8.24
CA GLU A 69 -2.22 -3.53 -8.60
C GLU A 69 -2.98 -3.99 -7.34
N THR A 70 -2.26 -4.50 -6.34
CA THR A 70 -2.85 -4.93 -5.06
C THR A 70 -3.57 -3.79 -4.35
N ILE A 71 -2.94 -2.61 -4.29
CA ILE A 71 -3.55 -1.41 -3.69
C ILE A 71 -4.80 -0.99 -4.47
N SER A 72 -4.77 -1.06 -5.80
CA SER A 72 -5.93 -0.70 -6.63
C SER A 72 -7.12 -1.63 -6.35
N VAL A 73 -6.87 -2.93 -6.15
CA VAL A 73 -7.91 -3.90 -5.75
C VAL A 73 -8.47 -3.59 -4.37
N ILE A 74 -7.60 -3.27 -3.40
CA ILE A 74 -8.02 -2.90 -2.04
C ILE A 74 -8.85 -1.62 -2.06
N GLN A 75 -8.41 -0.57 -2.74
CA GLN A 75 -9.12 0.70 -2.81
C GLN A 75 -10.49 0.52 -3.47
N LYS A 76 -10.56 -0.24 -4.57
CA LYS A 76 -11.84 -0.59 -5.20
C LYS A 76 -12.77 -1.31 -4.23
N ALA A 77 -12.27 -2.28 -3.47
CA ALA A 77 -13.08 -2.99 -2.48
C ALA A 77 -13.59 -2.07 -1.36
N ILE A 78 -12.78 -1.10 -0.93
CA ILE A 78 -13.19 -0.05 0.02
C ILE A 78 -14.29 0.84 -0.58
N ASP A 79 -14.14 1.24 -1.84
CA ASP A 79 -15.09 2.10 -2.55
C ASP A 79 -16.44 1.39 -2.73
N ASP A 80 -16.43 0.12 -3.16
CA ASP A 80 -17.62 -0.73 -3.32
C ASP A 80 -18.42 -0.83 -2.00
N VAL A 81 -17.72 -0.99 -0.87
CA VAL A 81 -18.37 -1.00 0.47
C VAL A 81 -18.97 0.34 0.79
N ASN A 82 -18.25 1.43 0.51
CA ASN A 82 -18.75 2.78 0.79
C ASN A 82 -20.04 3.06 0.00
N GLU A 83 -20.14 2.61 -1.25
CA GLU A 83 -21.37 2.71 -2.05
C GLU A 83 -22.54 1.95 -1.41
N LEU A 84 -22.32 0.72 -0.93
CA LEU A 84 -23.35 -0.07 -0.22
C LEU A 84 -23.81 0.60 1.07
N LEU A 85 -22.89 1.22 1.83
CA LEU A 85 -23.21 1.96 3.05
C LEU A 85 -24.05 3.21 2.76
N ILE A 86 -23.71 3.96 1.71
CA ILE A 86 -24.52 5.10 1.24
C ILE A 86 -25.92 4.62 0.81
N GLY A 87 -26.02 3.43 0.21
CA GLY A 87 -27.27 2.78 -0.18
C GLY A 87 -28.17 2.31 0.98
N GLY A 88 -27.72 2.43 2.23
CA GLY A 88 -28.50 2.09 3.42
C GLY A 88 -28.43 0.62 3.84
N GLU A 89 -27.48 -0.16 3.30
CA GLU A 89 -27.21 -1.52 3.80
C GLU A 89 -26.62 -1.47 5.22
N LYS A 90 -27.11 -2.34 6.11
CA LYS A 90 -26.54 -2.48 7.45
C LYS A 90 -25.23 -3.25 7.37
N VAL A 91 -24.20 -2.76 8.07
CA VAL A 91 -22.86 -3.35 8.23
C VAL A 91 -22.96 -4.75 8.85
N GLY A 92 -23.40 -5.73 8.07
CA GLY A 92 -23.26 -7.15 8.39
C GLY A 92 -21.81 -7.53 8.13
N LYS A 93 -20.92 -7.16 9.07
CA LYS A 93 -19.48 -7.49 9.11
C LYS A 93 -18.89 -7.81 7.72
N PHE A 94 -18.56 -6.79 6.94
CA PHE A 94 -17.65 -6.97 5.81
C PHE A 94 -16.28 -7.33 6.38
N VAL A 95 -16.00 -8.63 6.45
CA VAL A 95 -14.68 -9.16 6.80
C VAL A 95 -13.93 -9.31 5.49
N PHE A 96 -13.07 -8.34 5.17
CA PHE A 96 -12.07 -8.53 4.12
C PHE A 96 -10.94 -9.37 4.71
N GLN A 97 -11.10 -10.69 4.63
CA GLN A 97 -9.99 -11.61 4.77
C GLN A 97 -9.24 -11.63 3.43
N SER A 98 -8.11 -10.94 3.37
CA SER A 98 -7.14 -11.08 2.27
C SER A 98 -6.40 -12.43 2.34
N GLU A 99 -7.11 -13.53 2.65
CA GLU A 99 -6.57 -14.87 2.47
C GLU A 99 -6.62 -15.20 0.98
N CYS A 100 -5.76 -14.57 0.19
CA CYS A 100 -5.56 -14.99 -1.20
C CYS A 100 -4.24 -14.47 -1.81
N PHE A 101 -3.15 -14.47 -1.05
CA PHE A 101 -1.81 -14.63 -1.63
C PHE A 101 -0.96 -15.47 -0.67
N LEU A 102 -1.29 -16.77 -0.61
CA LEU A 102 -0.34 -17.80 -0.20
C LEU A 102 0.43 -18.23 -1.45
N ILE A 103 1.71 -17.83 -1.49
CA ILE A 103 2.85 -18.37 -2.26
C ILE A 103 2.75 -18.27 -3.79
#